data_AF-A0A6G9CTF2-F1
#
_entry.id   AF-A0A6G9CTF2-F1
#
_cell.length_a   1.000
_cell.length_b   1.000
_cell.length_c   1.000
_cell.angle_alpha   90.00
_cell.angle_beta   90.00
_cell.angle_gamma   90.00
#
_symmetry.space_group_name_H-M   'P 1'
#
loop_
_entity.id
_entity.type
_entity.pdbx_description
1 polymer ?
#
loop_
_entity_poly.entity_id
_entity_poly.type
_entity_poly.pdbx_seq_one_letter_code
_entity_poly.pdbx_strand_id
1 'polypeptide(L)'
;MNRGDHLATIAEVLAGTTGAKVPYPIGIRELEVVRSEMVGTGLLRLTLGGPELAGFESHAPDEHVRLVYPDADGTLRLPERDGFSLKWPRPLPISREYTVRRYDAEAGELDLDFALHDGGYASDWAQAATVGTRVHVAGPPGGVVVPWTYDRYLLAGDITALPAIARWLEMMPAAAAGWVFVEITDPHRKSNSLFRKASRCDGCTAVTSQPVTRICSSRQYGRSPCPKVSASTPGSPVRPPVSSRFADSCATNSA
;
A
#
# COMPACT_ATOMS: atom_id res chain seq x y z
N MET A 1 -0.57 11.33 24.02
CA MET A 1 0.00 12.06 22.87
C MET A 1 -0.86 13.28 22.62
N ASN A 2 -0.23 14.45 22.48
CA ASN A 2 -0.94 15.65 22.06
C ASN A 2 -1.35 15.47 20.60
N ARG A 3 -2.65 15.45 20.32
CA ARG A 3 -3.18 15.35 18.96
C ARG A 3 -2.95 16.63 18.16
N GLY A 4 -2.71 17.77 18.80
CA GLY A 4 -2.47 19.06 18.13
C GLY A 4 -1.06 19.24 17.56
N ASP A 5 -0.07 18.47 18.05
CA ASP A 5 1.34 18.56 17.60
C ASP A 5 1.70 17.41 16.65
N HIS A 6 0.71 16.85 15.96
CA HIS A 6 0.89 15.64 15.16
C HIS A 6 1.84 15.85 13.98
N LEU A 7 1.90 17.04 13.38
CA LEU A 7 2.84 17.34 12.29
C LEU A 7 4.31 17.29 12.77
N ALA A 8 4.59 17.83 13.95
CA ALA A 8 5.93 17.74 14.55
C ALA A 8 6.28 16.29 14.89
N THR A 9 5.30 15.54 15.41
CA THR A 9 5.46 14.11 15.71
C THR A 9 5.71 13.29 14.45
N ILE A 10 4.99 13.56 13.34
CA ILE A 10 5.21 12.92 12.04
C ILE A 10 6.64 13.17 11.57
N ALA A 11 7.10 14.42 11.62
CA ALA A 11 8.45 14.79 11.20
C ALA A 11 9.53 14.07 12.02
N GLU A 12 9.35 13.98 13.34
CA GLU A 12 10.25 13.25 14.24
C GLU A 12 10.29 11.75 13.89
N VAL A 13 9.14 11.13 13.69
CA VAL A 13 9.05 9.70 13.33
C VAL A 13 9.73 9.45 11.99
N LEU A 14 9.48 10.27 10.96
CA LEU A 14 10.10 10.12 9.64
C LEU A 14 11.63 10.30 9.67
N ALA A 15 12.16 11.12 10.59
CA ALA A 15 13.59 11.30 10.80
C ALA A 15 14.24 10.16 11.61
N GLY A 16 13.43 9.34 12.29
CA GLY A 16 13.87 8.24 13.13
C GLY A 16 14.08 6.92 12.39
N THR A 17 14.15 5.83 13.17
CA THR A 17 14.37 4.46 12.68
C THR A 17 13.22 3.50 13.00
N THR A 18 12.20 3.97 13.69
CA THR A 18 11.05 3.16 14.14
C THR A 18 9.75 3.85 13.76
N GLY A 19 8.84 3.10 13.13
CA GLY A 19 7.48 3.59 12.90
C GLY A 19 6.71 3.79 14.20
N ALA A 20 5.75 4.71 14.18
CA ALA A 20 4.89 5.00 15.32
C ALA A 20 3.48 5.38 14.86
N LYS A 21 2.48 5.04 15.68
CA LYS A 21 1.12 5.53 15.49
C LYS A 21 1.04 6.98 15.94
N VAL A 22 0.67 7.87 15.03
CA VAL A 22 0.50 9.30 15.32
C VAL A 22 -0.98 9.66 15.24
N PRO A 23 -1.61 10.09 16.35
CA PRO A 23 -3.02 10.46 16.36
C PRO A 23 -3.23 11.91 15.90
N TYR A 24 -4.33 12.18 15.20
CA TYR A 24 -4.70 13.52 14.70
C TYR A 24 -5.93 14.07 15.41
N PRO A 25 -6.22 15.39 15.28
CA PRO A 25 -7.54 15.92 15.55
C PRO A 25 -8.58 15.20 14.69
N ILE A 26 -9.45 14.41 15.32
CA ILE A 26 -10.50 13.72 14.58
C ILE A 26 -11.74 14.62 14.47
N GLY A 27 -12.27 14.73 13.26
CA GLY A 27 -13.52 15.42 12.98
C GLY A 27 -14.59 14.47 12.46
N ILE A 28 -15.83 14.96 12.47
CA ILE A 28 -16.93 14.41 11.68
C ILE A 28 -17.37 15.46 10.65
N ARG A 29 -17.68 14.99 9.45
CA ARG A 29 -18.00 15.79 8.26
C ARG A 29 -19.14 15.16 7.48
N GLU A 30 -20.09 15.95 6.99
CA GLU A 30 -21.06 15.52 5.98
C GLU A 30 -20.47 15.78 4.59
N LEU A 31 -20.29 14.72 3.81
CA LEU A 31 -19.76 14.77 2.45
C LEU A 31 -20.78 14.21 1.46
N GLU A 32 -20.59 14.50 0.18
CA GLU A 32 -21.41 13.95 -0.91
C GLU A 32 -20.55 13.22 -1.94
N VAL A 33 -21.12 12.18 -2.56
CA VAL A 33 -20.49 11.50 -3.69
C VAL A 33 -20.47 12.46 -4.88
N VAL A 34 -19.28 12.78 -5.38
CA VAL A 34 -19.09 13.62 -6.57
C VAL A 34 -18.71 12.80 -7.80
N ARG A 35 -18.17 11.59 -7.60
CA ARG A 35 -17.80 10.66 -8.67
C ARG A 35 -17.85 9.21 -8.17
N SER A 36 -18.17 8.30 -9.08
CA SER A 36 -18.23 6.85 -8.84
C SER A 36 -17.61 6.12 -10.03
N GLU A 37 -16.65 5.23 -9.78
CA GLU A 37 -15.95 4.49 -10.82
C GLU A 37 -15.55 3.07 -10.39
N MET A 38 -15.71 2.09 -11.27
CA MET A 38 -15.17 0.75 -11.05
C MET A 38 -13.67 0.74 -11.37
N VAL A 39 -12.82 0.51 -10.37
CA VAL A 39 -11.35 0.49 -10.52
C VAL A 39 -10.86 -0.90 -10.95
N GLY A 40 -11.65 -1.94 -10.68
CA GLY A 40 -11.39 -3.31 -11.09
C GLY A 40 -12.55 -4.23 -10.76
N THR A 41 -12.39 -5.52 -10.98
CA THR A 41 -13.41 -6.50 -10.59
C THR A 41 -13.57 -6.51 -9.07
N GLY A 42 -14.76 -6.17 -8.57
CA GLY A 42 -15.07 -6.18 -7.13
C GLY A 42 -14.52 -4.99 -6.34
N LEU A 43 -14.02 -3.93 -6.99
CA LEU A 43 -13.55 -2.72 -6.31
C LEU A 43 -14.17 -1.47 -6.94
N LEU A 44 -15.01 -0.78 -6.16
CA LEU A 44 -15.68 0.47 -6.54
C LEU A 44 -15.03 1.64 -5.81
N ARG A 45 -14.60 2.67 -6.54
CA ARG A 45 -14.17 3.93 -5.93
C ARG A 45 -15.33 4.91 -5.91
N LEU A 46 -15.57 5.47 -4.73
CA LEU A 46 -16.39 6.66 -4.57
C LEU A 46 -15.47 7.82 -4.21
N THR A 47 -15.55 8.89 -5.00
CA THR A 47 -14.95 10.18 -4.65
C THR A 47 -16.00 11.00 -3.91
N LEU A 48 -15.65 11.45 -2.72
CA LEU A 48 -16.44 12.31 -1.88
C LEU A 48 -15.92 13.75 -1.97
N GLY A 49 -16.83 14.70 -1.99
CA GLY A 49 -16.56 16.13 -1.97
C GLY A 49 -17.45 16.85 -0.95
N GLY A 50 -17.24 18.16 -0.81
CA GLY A 50 -18.05 19.04 0.02
C GLY A 50 -17.22 20.02 0.84
N PRO A 51 -17.80 21.16 1.25
CA PRO A 51 -17.06 22.22 1.95
C PRO A 51 -16.52 21.78 3.31
N GLU A 52 -17.11 20.77 3.94
CA GLU A 52 -16.65 20.25 5.23
C GLU A 52 -15.34 19.46 5.15
N LEU A 53 -14.83 19.14 3.94
CA LEU A 53 -13.46 18.63 3.77
C LEU A 53 -12.39 19.67 4.12
N ALA A 54 -12.74 20.95 4.26
CA ALA A 54 -11.80 21.96 4.73
C ALA A 54 -11.17 21.53 6.08
N GLY A 55 -9.84 21.52 6.14
CA GLY A 55 -9.09 21.06 7.32
C GLY A 55 -9.12 19.55 7.53
N PHE A 56 -9.49 18.74 6.53
CA PHE A 56 -9.16 17.32 6.51
C PHE A 56 -7.64 17.16 6.32
N GLU A 57 -7.07 16.19 7.02
CA GLU A 57 -5.64 15.93 7.02
C GLU A 57 -5.37 14.47 6.71
N SER A 58 -4.31 14.22 5.95
CA SER A 58 -3.95 12.89 5.48
C SER A 58 -2.45 12.83 5.18
N HIS A 59 -1.72 12.06 5.97
CA HIS A 59 -0.26 12.03 6.06
C HIS A 59 0.34 10.62 6.01
N ALA A 60 -0.41 9.59 6.37
CA ALA A 60 0.05 8.20 6.45
C ALA A 60 -0.80 7.25 5.57
N PRO A 61 -0.17 6.27 4.91
CA PRO A 61 -0.84 5.42 3.92
C PRO A 61 -1.87 4.43 4.48
N ASP A 62 -1.87 4.18 5.79
CA ASP A 62 -2.78 3.26 6.48
C ASP A 62 -3.97 3.96 7.17
N GLU A 63 -4.12 5.27 6.95
CA GLU A 63 -5.23 6.03 7.50
C GLU A 63 -6.58 5.50 7.04
N HIS A 64 -7.54 5.52 7.96
CA HIS A 64 -8.91 5.16 7.70
C HIS A 64 -9.86 6.22 8.23
N VAL A 65 -11.02 6.29 7.59
CA VAL A 65 -12.19 7.02 8.06
C VAL A 65 -13.30 6.01 8.37
N ARG A 66 -14.23 6.42 9.22
CA ARG A 66 -15.43 5.66 9.53
C ARG A 66 -16.64 6.33 8.90
N LEU A 67 -17.32 5.62 8.00
CA LEU A 67 -18.59 6.03 7.42
C LEU A 67 -19.70 5.66 8.40
N VAL A 68 -20.57 6.62 8.72
CA VAL A 68 -21.70 6.44 9.62
C VAL A 68 -22.99 6.40 8.82
N TYR A 69 -23.77 5.34 9.02
CA TYR A 69 -25.00 5.07 8.29
C TYR A 69 -26.22 5.20 9.23
N PRO A 70 -27.41 5.49 8.68
CA PRO A 70 -28.65 5.42 9.43
C PRO A 70 -28.93 4.00 9.94
N ASP A 71 -29.55 3.90 11.12
CA ASP A 71 -30.11 2.66 11.62
C ASP A 71 -31.30 2.18 10.75
N ALA A 72 -31.80 0.97 11.01
CA ALA A 72 -32.89 0.37 10.23
C ALA A 72 -34.21 1.18 10.26
N ASP A 73 -34.40 2.01 11.30
CA ASP A 73 -35.53 2.94 11.43
C ASP A 73 -35.28 4.31 10.77
N GLY A 74 -34.13 4.50 10.13
CA GLY A 74 -33.70 5.76 9.52
C GLY A 74 -33.00 6.73 10.46
N THR A 75 -32.85 6.40 11.75
CA THR A 75 -32.20 7.29 12.71
C THR A 75 -30.69 7.36 12.45
N LEU A 76 -30.17 8.55 12.19
CA LEU A 76 -28.73 8.79 12.06
C LEU A 76 -28.14 9.23 13.40
N ARG A 77 -27.29 8.40 14.00
CA ARG A 77 -26.66 8.66 15.31
C ARG A 77 -25.18 8.98 15.15
N LEU A 78 -24.88 10.27 15.10
CA LEU A 78 -23.51 10.76 14.92
C LEU A 78 -22.75 10.83 16.25
N PRO A 79 -21.41 10.64 16.25
CA PRO A 79 -20.57 11.02 17.38
C PRO A 79 -20.51 12.54 17.55
N GLU A 80 -20.31 12.97 18.79
CA GLU A 80 -20.07 14.36 19.14
C GLU A 80 -18.56 14.65 19.20
N ARG A 81 -18.15 15.88 18.87
CA ARG A 81 -16.76 16.30 19.07
C ARG A 81 -16.45 16.43 20.56
N ASP A 82 -15.33 15.87 20.98
CA ASP A 82 -14.81 15.93 22.36
C ASP A 82 -13.34 16.35 22.31
N GLY A 83 -13.12 17.66 22.23
CA GLY A 83 -11.79 18.25 21.96
C GLY A 83 -11.21 17.74 20.64
N PHE A 84 -10.07 17.05 20.72
CA PHE A 84 -9.40 16.42 19.57
C PHE A 84 -9.88 14.98 19.29
N SER A 85 -10.92 14.51 19.97
CA SER A 85 -11.49 13.16 19.87
C SER A 85 -12.97 13.18 19.49
N LEU A 86 -13.56 12.01 19.28
CA LEU A 86 -14.99 11.82 19.06
C LEU A 86 -15.61 10.98 20.18
N LYS A 87 -16.70 11.47 20.76
CA LYS A 87 -17.54 10.74 21.71
C LYS A 87 -18.66 10.03 20.95
N TRP A 88 -18.53 8.71 20.83
CA TRP A 88 -19.49 7.89 20.11
C TRP A 88 -20.75 7.61 20.93
N PRO A 89 -21.96 7.64 20.31
CA PRO A 89 -23.19 7.26 20.99
C PRO A 89 -23.20 5.76 21.33
N ARG A 90 -24.04 5.38 22.29
CA ARG A 90 -24.27 3.99 22.69
C ARG A 90 -25.76 3.65 22.54
N PRO A 91 -26.12 2.52 21.89
CA PRO A 91 -25.25 1.57 21.19
C PRO A 91 -24.47 2.21 20.03
N LEU A 92 -23.43 1.56 19.50
CA LEU A 92 -22.70 2.14 18.35
C LEU A 92 -23.62 2.20 17.12
N PRO A 93 -23.52 3.26 16.29
CA PRO A 93 -24.25 3.33 15.03
C PRO A 93 -23.71 2.33 14.01
N ILE A 94 -24.53 1.98 13.03
CA ILE A 94 -24.06 1.25 11.85
C ILE A 94 -22.95 2.07 11.22
N SER A 95 -21.74 1.52 11.23
CA SER A 95 -20.57 2.21 10.71
C SER A 95 -19.53 1.24 10.20
N ARG A 96 -18.74 1.66 9.21
CA ARG A 96 -17.67 0.84 8.61
C ARG A 96 -16.44 1.69 8.37
N GLU A 97 -15.28 1.08 8.55
CA GLU A 97 -13.98 1.72 8.33
C GLU A 97 -13.55 1.49 6.89
N TYR A 98 -13.02 2.54 6.28
CA TYR A 98 -12.49 2.54 4.92
C TYR A 98 -11.17 3.28 4.90
N THR A 99 -10.19 2.73 4.19
CA THR A 99 -8.91 3.40 3.97
C THR A 99 -9.12 4.71 3.21
N VAL A 100 -8.46 5.77 3.65
CA VAL A 100 -8.29 6.98 2.86
C VAL A 100 -7.38 6.64 1.68
N ARG A 101 -7.97 6.41 0.50
CA ARG A 101 -7.21 5.98 -0.68
C ARG A 101 -6.42 7.13 -1.28
N ARG A 102 -7.04 8.30 -1.38
CA ARG A 102 -6.43 9.57 -1.81
C ARG A 102 -7.17 10.71 -1.13
N TYR A 103 -6.44 11.72 -0.70
CA TYR A 103 -7.01 13.01 -0.33
C TYR A 103 -6.31 14.09 -1.16
N ASP A 104 -7.10 14.91 -1.84
CA ASP A 104 -6.65 16.00 -2.69
C ASP A 104 -7.21 17.31 -2.12
N ALA A 105 -6.36 18.03 -1.38
CA ALA A 105 -6.75 19.26 -0.70
C ALA A 105 -7.06 20.41 -1.66
N GLU A 106 -6.45 20.42 -2.85
CA GLU A 106 -6.68 21.46 -3.87
C GLU A 106 -8.03 21.23 -4.57
N ALA A 107 -8.32 19.99 -4.94
CA ALA A 107 -9.61 19.63 -5.53
C ALA A 107 -10.74 19.57 -4.50
N GLY A 108 -10.41 19.43 -3.21
CA GLY A 108 -11.40 19.18 -2.15
C GLY A 108 -12.06 17.81 -2.33
N GLU A 109 -11.27 16.80 -2.69
CA GLU A 109 -11.76 15.44 -2.98
C GLU A 109 -11.13 14.39 -2.06
N LEU A 110 -11.95 13.43 -1.64
CA LEU A 110 -11.55 12.27 -0.85
C LEU A 110 -11.98 10.99 -1.57
N ASP A 111 -11.02 10.16 -1.97
CA ASP A 111 -11.31 8.87 -2.59
C ASP A 111 -11.34 7.76 -1.55
N LEU A 112 -12.38 6.92 -1.64
CA LEU A 112 -12.54 5.71 -0.85
C LEU A 112 -12.85 4.53 -1.79
N ASP A 113 -12.13 3.43 -1.59
CA ASP A 113 -12.30 2.20 -2.38
C ASP A 113 -13.09 1.17 -1.56
N PHE A 114 -14.17 0.67 -2.14
CA PHE A 114 -15.11 -0.30 -1.57
C PHE A 114 -14.91 -1.66 -2.22
N ALA A 115 -14.44 -2.63 -1.42
CA ALA A 115 -14.47 -4.03 -1.81
C ALA A 115 -15.92 -4.53 -1.82
N LEU A 116 -16.43 -4.82 -3.01
CA LEU A 116 -17.81 -5.24 -3.20
C LEU A 116 -17.98 -6.73 -2.91
N HIS A 117 -19.02 -7.06 -2.15
CA HIS A 117 -19.46 -8.42 -1.89
C HIS A 117 -20.97 -8.47 -1.64
N ASP A 118 -21.57 -9.62 -1.82
CA ASP A 118 -23.00 -9.82 -1.60
C ASP A 118 -23.36 -9.75 -0.11
N GLY A 119 -24.53 -9.17 0.20
CA GLY A 119 -25.11 -9.12 1.54
C GLY A 119 -24.38 -8.19 2.52
N GLY A 120 -23.49 -7.33 2.04
CA GLY A 120 -22.76 -6.37 2.85
C GLY A 120 -23.45 -5.01 2.88
N TYR A 121 -23.92 -4.56 4.03
CA TYR A 121 -24.59 -3.25 4.17
C TYR A 121 -23.88 -2.10 3.43
N ALA A 122 -22.57 -1.97 3.62
CA ALA A 122 -21.80 -0.89 3.01
C ALA A 122 -21.42 -1.16 1.54
N SER A 123 -21.37 -2.43 1.12
CA SER A 123 -21.25 -2.82 -0.29
C SER A 123 -22.54 -2.47 -1.04
N ASP A 124 -23.69 -2.81 -0.47
CA ASP A 124 -25.01 -2.50 -1.03
C ASP A 124 -25.23 -0.99 -1.09
N TRP A 125 -24.89 -0.27 -0.02
CA TRP A 125 -24.93 1.20 0.00
C TRP A 125 -24.04 1.81 -1.08
N ALA A 126 -22.78 1.36 -1.21
CA ALA A 126 -21.84 1.93 -2.18
C ALA A 126 -22.29 1.68 -3.62
N GLN A 127 -22.88 0.51 -3.90
CA GLN A 127 -23.46 0.18 -5.21
C GLN A 127 -24.70 1.02 -5.53
N ALA A 128 -25.52 1.34 -4.52
CA ALA A 128 -26.69 2.19 -4.68
C ALA A 128 -26.37 3.69 -4.72
N ALA A 129 -25.18 4.09 -4.24
CA ALA A 129 -24.79 5.48 -4.17
C ALA A 129 -24.64 6.10 -5.57
N THR A 130 -25.30 7.24 -5.75
CA THR A 130 -25.22 8.07 -6.96
C THR A 130 -24.62 9.43 -6.63
N VAL A 131 -24.19 10.19 -7.64
CA VAL A 131 -23.70 11.57 -7.44
C VAL A 131 -24.74 12.39 -6.67
N GLY A 132 -24.32 13.09 -5.62
CA GLY A 132 -25.17 13.80 -4.66
C GLY A 132 -25.62 12.97 -3.45
N THR A 133 -25.32 11.66 -3.40
CA THR A 133 -25.58 10.84 -2.21
C THR A 133 -24.71 11.32 -1.06
N ARG A 134 -25.33 11.62 0.09
CA ARG A 134 -24.65 12.15 1.28
C ARG A 134 -24.25 11.05 2.25
N VAL A 135 -23.12 11.26 2.94
CA VAL A 135 -22.62 10.36 3.98
C VAL A 135 -21.83 11.12 5.03
N HIS A 136 -21.90 10.67 6.28
CA HIS A 136 -21.09 11.23 7.36
C HIS A 136 -19.79 10.45 7.52
N VAL A 137 -18.68 11.19 7.48
CA VAL A 137 -17.32 10.67 7.54
C VAL A 137 -16.65 11.15 8.83
N ALA A 138 -16.36 10.21 9.72
CA ALA A 138 -15.62 10.44 10.96
C ALA A 138 -14.16 10.01 10.78
N GLY A 139 -13.21 10.94 10.85
CA GLY A 139 -11.80 10.60 10.67
C GLY A 139 -10.94 11.68 9.99
N PRO A 140 -9.69 11.31 9.67
CA PRO A 140 -9.02 10.10 10.16
C PRO A 140 -8.58 10.28 11.63
N PRO A 141 -8.50 9.22 12.45
CA PRO A 141 -8.05 9.33 13.84
C PRO A 141 -6.52 9.50 13.98
N GLY A 142 -5.78 9.33 12.89
CA GLY A 142 -4.34 9.09 12.88
C GLY A 142 -3.96 7.99 11.88
N GLY A 143 -2.67 7.74 11.76
CA GLY A 143 -2.10 6.62 11.02
C GLY A 143 -0.77 6.17 11.60
N VAL A 144 -0.23 5.07 11.08
CA VAL A 144 1.12 4.60 11.39
C VAL A 144 2.09 5.26 10.41
N VAL A 145 2.89 6.17 10.96
CA VAL A 145 3.97 6.83 10.24
C VAL A 145 5.19 5.94 10.31
N VAL A 146 5.84 5.70 9.18
CA VAL A 146 6.96 4.78 9.07
C VAL A 146 8.10 5.47 8.32
N PRO A 147 9.32 5.49 8.87
CA PRO A 147 10.49 5.99 8.15
C PRO A 147 10.71 5.26 6.83
N TRP A 148 11.16 5.99 5.81
CA TRP A 148 11.53 5.42 4.51
C TRP A 148 12.95 4.84 4.46
N THR A 149 13.52 4.54 5.62
CA THR A 149 14.94 4.16 5.81
C THR A 149 15.17 2.65 5.84
N TYR A 150 14.12 1.83 5.77
CA TYR A 150 14.28 0.38 5.78
C TYR A 150 14.81 -0.14 4.45
N ASP A 151 15.72 -1.11 4.51
CA ASP A 151 16.28 -1.74 3.32
C ASP A 151 15.21 -2.43 2.47
N ARG A 152 14.21 -3.04 3.11
CA ARG A 152 13.14 -3.79 2.45
C ARG A 152 11.80 -3.60 3.15
N TYR A 153 10.75 -3.53 2.35
CA TYR A 153 9.36 -3.49 2.79
C TYR A 153 8.62 -4.76 2.39
N LEU A 154 7.68 -5.21 3.22
CA LEU A 154 6.77 -6.31 2.91
C LEU A 154 5.35 -5.80 3.11
N LEU A 155 4.57 -5.76 2.03
CA LEU A 155 3.15 -5.45 2.07
C LEU A 155 2.37 -6.71 1.70
N ALA A 156 1.35 -7.06 2.49
CA ALA A 156 0.51 -8.21 2.21
C ALA A 156 -0.93 -7.97 2.64
N GLY A 157 -1.89 -8.47 1.86
CA GLY A 157 -3.31 -8.41 2.20
C GLY A 157 -4.20 -8.91 1.07
N ASP A 158 -5.51 -8.83 1.27
CA ASP A 158 -6.52 -9.18 0.27
C ASP A 158 -7.07 -7.94 -0.45
N ILE A 159 -8.20 -8.08 -1.14
CA ILE A 159 -8.88 -6.98 -1.83
C ILE A 159 -9.24 -5.80 -0.90
N THR A 160 -9.47 -6.04 0.39
CA THR A 160 -9.80 -4.99 1.35
C THR A 160 -8.58 -4.15 1.75
N ALA A 161 -7.38 -4.73 1.66
CA ALA A 161 -6.11 -4.05 1.95
C ALA A 161 -5.51 -3.34 0.72
N LEU A 162 -5.98 -3.66 -0.49
CA LEU A 162 -5.50 -3.06 -1.74
C LEU A 162 -5.44 -1.52 -1.73
N PRO A 163 -6.43 -0.79 -1.18
CA PRO A 163 -6.38 0.68 -1.16
C PRO A 163 -5.19 1.22 -0.37
N ALA A 164 -4.89 0.61 0.79
CA ALA A 164 -3.74 0.97 1.61
C ALA A 164 -2.43 0.58 0.92
N ILE A 165 -2.34 -0.63 0.37
CA ILE A 165 -1.15 -1.10 -0.37
C ILE A 165 -0.84 -0.18 -1.55
N ALA A 166 -1.85 0.21 -2.33
CA ALA A 166 -1.69 1.13 -3.44
C ALA A 166 -1.15 2.49 -2.97
N ARG A 167 -1.74 3.03 -1.90
CA ARG A 167 -1.28 4.30 -1.31
C ARG A 167 0.14 4.22 -0.77
N TRP A 168 0.52 3.12 -0.13
CA TRP A 168 1.91 2.85 0.28
C TRP A 168 2.87 2.91 -0.91
N LEU A 169 2.55 2.21 -2.00
CA LEU A 169 3.41 2.15 -3.20
C LEU A 169 3.57 3.51 -3.89
N GLU A 170 2.51 4.33 -3.87
CA GLU A 170 2.53 5.69 -4.40
C GLU A 170 3.41 6.61 -3.56
N MET A 171 3.27 6.56 -2.23
CA MET A 171 4.01 7.41 -1.28
C MET A 171 5.49 6.99 -1.09
N MET A 172 5.82 5.71 -1.33
CA MET A 172 7.19 5.21 -1.17
C MET A 172 8.19 5.95 -2.08
N PRO A 173 9.40 6.27 -1.59
CA PRO A 173 10.47 6.84 -2.42
C PRO A 173 10.82 5.94 -3.59
N ALA A 174 11.32 6.56 -4.66
CA ALA A 174 11.70 5.88 -5.89
C ALA A 174 12.84 4.86 -5.75
N ALA A 175 13.48 4.74 -4.59
CA ALA A 175 14.53 3.76 -4.30
C ALA A 175 14.05 2.61 -3.37
N ALA A 176 12.80 2.68 -2.87
CA ALA A 176 12.27 1.67 -1.98
C ALA A 176 12.16 0.31 -2.70
N ALA A 177 12.52 -0.75 -1.99
CA ALA A 177 12.51 -2.13 -2.51
C ALA A 177 11.75 -3.04 -1.55
N GLY A 178 11.14 -4.11 -2.08
CA GLY A 178 10.35 -4.99 -1.24
C GLY A 178 9.52 -6.02 -2.00
N TRP A 179 8.55 -6.56 -1.29
CA TRP A 179 7.59 -7.53 -1.80
C TRP A 179 6.18 -7.08 -1.52
N VAL A 180 5.28 -7.38 -2.48
CA VAL A 180 3.84 -7.16 -2.34
C VAL A 180 3.13 -8.47 -2.64
N PHE A 181 2.32 -8.94 -1.70
CA PHE A 181 1.48 -10.12 -1.85
C PHE A 181 0.01 -9.71 -1.74
N VAL A 182 -0.74 -9.90 -2.81
CA VAL A 182 -2.18 -9.59 -2.81
C VAL A 182 -2.95 -10.88 -3.07
N GLU A 183 -3.81 -11.25 -2.13
CA GLU A 183 -4.80 -12.29 -2.35
C GLU A 183 -5.90 -11.75 -3.27
N ILE A 184 -6.16 -12.47 -4.36
CA ILE A 184 -7.22 -12.17 -5.32
C ILE A 184 -8.17 -13.36 -5.31
N THR A 185 -9.45 -13.11 -5.09
CA THR A 185 -10.50 -14.14 -5.00
C THR A 185 -10.97 -14.67 -6.36
N ASP A 186 -10.23 -14.37 -7.44
CA ASP A 186 -10.50 -14.91 -8.77
C ASP A 186 -9.95 -16.35 -8.84
N PRO A 187 -10.81 -17.38 -9.05
CA PRO A 187 -10.37 -18.77 -9.17
C PRO A 187 -9.39 -19.01 -10.34
N HIS A 188 -9.20 -18.03 -11.24
CA HIS A 188 -8.27 -18.12 -12.37
C HIS A 188 -6.98 -17.29 -12.23
N ARG A 189 -6.77 -16.53 -11.14
CA ARG A 189 -5.64 -15.58 -11.07
C ARG A 189 -4.86 -15.64 -9.75
N LYS A 190 -3.67 -16.25 -9.80
CA LYS A 190 -2.63 -16.08 -8.76
C LYS A 190 -1.77 -14.85 -9.09
N SER A 191 -1.60 -13.93 -8.16
CA SER A 191 -0.72 -12.76 -8.33
C SER A 191 0.34 -12.68 -7.22
N ASN A 192 1.56 -13.10 -7.53
CA ASN A 192 2.76 -12.81 -6.75
C ASN A 192 3.63 -11.85 -7.56
N SER A 193 3.97 -10.67 -7.03
CA SER A 193 4.79 -9.68 -7.73
C SER A 193 5.99 -9.22 -6.90
N LEU A 194 7.18 -9.30 -7.49
CA LEU A 194 8.37 -8.61 -7.02
C LEU A 194 8.35 -7.18 -7.54
N PHE A 195 8.70 -6.21 -6.70
CA PHE A 195 8.79 -4.82 -7.12
C PHE A 195 10.14 -4.21 -6.73
N ARG A 196 10.71 -3.44 -7.67
CA ARG A 196 11.78 -2.47 -7.44
C ARG A 196 11.32 -1.15 -8.06
N LYS A 197 11.08 -0.11 -7.25
CA LYS A 197 11.06 1.27 -7.75
C LYS A 197 12.53 1.58 -8.01
N ALA A 198 12.97 1.61 -9.27
CA ALA A 198 14.24 2.21 -9.68
C ALA A 198 14.30 2.33 -11.21
N SER A 199 14.41 3.58 -11.67
CA SER A 199 14.75 4.06 -13.03
C SER A 199 13.81 3.65 -14.18
N ARG A 200 13.01 4.63 -14.63
CA ARG A 200 12.13 4.64 -15.82
C ARG A 200 11.13 3.49 -15.90
N CYS A 201 9.95 3.73 -15.33
CA CYS A 201 8.73 3.21 -15.93
C CYS A 201 8.25 4.27 -16.95
N ASP A 202 8.89 4.31 -18.12
CA ASP A 202 8.26 4.91 -19.30
C ASP A 202 7.10 3.96 -19.68
N GLY A 203 5.96 4.12 -19.01
CA GLY A 203 4.80 3.22 -19.19
C GLY A 203 4.26 2.58 -17.90
N CYS A 204 4.21 3.30 -16.77
CA CYS A 204 3.10 3.07 -15.83
C CYS A 204 1.80 3.49 -16.54
N THR A 205 1.35 2.65 -17.47
CA THR A 205 -0.04 2.70 -17.89
C THR A 205 -0.82 2.30 -16.66
N ALA A 206 -1.72 3.18 -16.23
CA ALA A 206 -2.83 2.85 -15.35
C ALA A 206 -3.36 1.48 -15.72
N VAL A 207 -3.90 0.74 -14.75
CA VAL A 207 -4.53 -0.57 -14.95
C VAL A 207 -5.42 -0.55 -16.20
N THR A 208 -4.86 -0.94 -17.33
CA THR A 208 -5.54 -1.18 -18.59
C THR A 208 -5.12 -2.56 -18.99
N SER A 209 -6.04 -3.49 -18.78
CA SER A 209 -6.25 -4.68 -19.60
C SER A 209 -5.17 -4.95 -20.65
N GLN A 210 -4.12 -5.70 -20.28
CA GLN A 210 -3.58 -6.81 -21.08
C GLN A 210 -2.48 -7.59 -20.31
N PRO A 211 -2.33 -8.90 -20.57
CA PRO A 211 -1.43 -9.77 -19.82
C PRO A 211 0.01 -9.65 -20.32
N VAL A 212 0.96 -9.32 -19.44
CA VAL A 212 2.38 -9.58 -19.70
C VAL A 212 2.66 -11.04 -19.40
N THR A 213 2.47 -11.90 -20.41
CA THR A 213 2.96 -13.28 -20.38
C THR A 213 4.46 -13.25 -20.70
N ARG A 214 5.32 -13.16 -19.67
CA ARG A 214 6.70 -13.67 -19.79
C ARG A 214 6.80 -15.01 -19.07
N ILE A 215 6.57 -16.04 -19.85
CA ILE A 215 6.96 -17.42 -19.55
C ILE A 215 8.48 -17.44 -19.37
N CYS A 216 8.96 -17.56 -18.13
CA CYS A 216 10.26 -18.19 -17.90
C CYS A 216 10.06 -19.69 -18.11
N SER A 217 10.21 -20.15 -19.35
CA SER A 217 10.31 -21.58 -19.62
C SER A 217 11.63 -22.05 -19.03
N SER A 218 11.55 -22.87 -18.00
CA SER A 218 12.65 -23.72 -17.57
C SER A 218 13.10 -24.57 -18.78
N ARG A 219 14.33 -24.36 -19.24
CA ARG A 219 15.04 -25.35 -20.04
C ARG A 219 16.46 -25.58 -19.51
N GLN A 220 16.60 -26.81 -19.02
CA GLN A 220 17.75 -27.69 -19.17
C GLN A 220 19.01 -27.37 -18.34
N TYR A 221 18.98 -27.76 -17.07
CA TYR A 221 20.15 -28.41 -16.48
C TYR A 221 20.14 -29.89 -16.88
N GLY A 222 20.90 -30.17 -17.94
CA GLY A 222 21.25 -31.52 -18.36
C GLY A 222 22.16 -32.20 -17.33
N ARG A 223 21.93 -33.49 -17.14
CA ARG A 223 22.58 -34.39 -16.21
C ARG A 223 24.11 -34.44 -16.41
N SER A 224 24.85 -34.49 -15.30
CA SER A 224 26.15 -35.17 -15.22
C SER A 224 26.29 -35.74 -13.79
N PRO A 225 26.61 -37.04 -13.62
CA PRO A 225 26.62 -37.67 -12.31
C PRO A 225 27.89 -37.33 -11.52
N CYS A 226 27.73 -37.16 -10.20
CA CYS A 226 28.83 -37.11 -9.23
C CYS A 226 29.75 -38.33 -9.38
N PRO A 227 31.09 -38.17 -9.38
CA PRO A 227 31.98 -39.31 -9.27
C PRO A 227 31.93 -39.89 -7.86
N LYS A 228 31.80 -41.20 -7.77
CA LYS A 228 31.90 -41.98 -6.52
C LYS A 228 33.34 -41.93 -6.01
N VAL A 229 33.48 -41.64 -4.72
CA VAL A 229 34.74 -41.78 -3.98
C VAL A 229 34.94 -43.26 -3.66
N SER A 230 36.08 -43.84 -4.07
CA SER A 230 36.57 -45.13 -3.59
C SER A 230 37.96 -44.95 -2.98
N ALA A 231 38.15 -45.44 -1.75
CA ALA A 231 39.40 -45.39 -1.02
C ALA A 231 40.29 -46.61 -1.32
N SER A 232 41.60 -46.40 -1.53
CA SER A 232 42.71 -47.16 -0.90
C SER A 232 44.11 -46.77 -1.44
N THR A 233 44.88 -46.08 -0.57
CA THR A 233 46.29 -46.28 -0.13
C THR A 233 47.49 -46.27 -1.13
N PRO A 234 48.78 -46.13 -0.67
CA PRO A 234 49.55 -44.89 -0.76
C PRO A 234 50.92 -45.01 -1.48
N GLY A 235 51.56 -43.89 -1.86
CA GLY A 235 52.98 -43.92 -2.26
C GLY A 235 53.58 -42.63 -2.86
N SER A 236 54.05 -41.74 -1.97
CA SER A 236 55.27 -40.90 -2.05
C SER A 236 55.60 -39.96 -3.23
N PRO A 237 56.44 -38.92 -3.01
CA PRO A 237 56.20 -37.56 -3.48
C PRO A 237 57.21 -37.07 -4.53
N VAL A 238 56.85 -36.04 -5.31
CA VAL A 238 57.84 -35.17 -5.98
C VAL A 238 57.40 -33.70 -5.90
N ARG A 239 58.33 -32.86 -5.44
CA ARG A 239 58.27 -31.40 -5.25
C ARG A 239 58.61 -30.64 -6.56
N PRO A 240 58.43 -29.29 -6.60
CA PRO A 240 58.28 -28.46 -7.81
C PRO A 240 59.59 -27.78 -8.28
N PRO A 241 59.51 -26.95 -9.33
CA PRO A 241 59.99 -25.55 -9.25
C PRO A 241 58.99 -24.56 -9.89
N VAL A 242 58.63 -23.39 -9.32
CA VAL A 242 59.34 -22.10 -9.10
C VAL A 242 59.68 -21.29 -10.38
N SER A 243 59.25 -20.02 -10.37
CA SER A 243 59.72 -18.82 -11.13
C SER A 243 59.38 -18.74 -12.63
N SER A 244 59.22 -17.59 -13.31
CA SER A 244 59.05 -16.16 -12.98
C SER A 244 58.96 -15.36 -14.31
N ARG A 245 58.41 -14.13 -14.24
CA ARG A 245 58.67 -12.93 -15.07
C ARG A 245 57.93 -12.68 -16.41
N PHE A 246 57.85 -11.35 -16.65
CA PHE A 246 57.52 -10.53 -17.83
C PHE A 246 56.01 -10.28 -18.06
N ALA A 247 55.44 -9.12 -17.68
CA ALA A 247 55.65 -7.74 -18.17
C ALA A 247 55.20 -7.54 -19.61
N ASP A 248 54.16 -6.71 -19.82
CA ASP A 248 54.26 -5.52 -20.64
C ASP A 248 53.04 -4.60 -20.49
N SER A 249 53.34 -3.31 -20.33
CA SER A 249 52.42 -2.18 -20.37
C SER A 249 52.42 -1.55 -21.77
N CYS A 250 51.30 -0.97 -22.20
CA CYS A 250 51.16 0.37 -22.81
C CYS A 250 49.68 0.55 -23.18
N ALA A 251 48.90 1.44 -22.55
CA ALA A 251 48.94 2.91 -22.58
C ALA A 251 48.19 3.55 -23.77
N THR A 252 47.11 4.27 -23.39
CA THR A 252 46.71 5.63 -23.81
C THR A 252 46.18 5.83 -25.25
N ASN A 253 45.15 6.67 -25.52
CA ASN A 253 44.91 8.03 -25.02
C ASN A 253 43.42 8.44 -25.08
N SER A 254 43.06 9.37 -24.21
CA SER A 254 41.88 10.23 -24.30
C SER A 254 42.21 11.54 -25.01
N ALA A 255 41.27 12.02 -25.82
CA ALA A 255 40.95 13.43 -26.05
C ALA A 255 39.45 13.51 -26.33
#